data_AF-A0A1M6UN74-F1
#
_entry.id   AF-A0A1M6UN74-F1
#
_cell.length_a   1.000
_cell.length_b   1.000
_cell.length_c   1.000
_cell.angle_alpha   90.00
_cell.angle_beta   90.00
_cell.angle_gamma   90.00
#
_symmetry.space_group_name_H-M   'P 1'
#
loop_
_entity.id
_entity.type
_entity.pdbx_description
1 polymer ?
#
loop_
_entity_poly.entity_id
_entity_poly.type
_entity_poly.pdbx_seq_one_letter_code
_entity_poly.pdbx_strand_id
1 'polypeptide(L)'
;MPDAANMIRRNVVIAIALIFGSAATTAMAQFPLPGSTEQPAPLVREAFASPYGRALIAELGTVLRTDADPVCLNSKGIAFDQLQPRGEALLIKWGTRATETVMSLVDLKTYEKNFPAGAELNGLRERPEIKRYLDIERPLRLAKILDFIFEQFDRYNLLNRIKIAPVSPAASGKDDLLRTNPTESAEEAPEDFIATHQSAQLKRYLALSEQAAAAMVGAVSKEQAIRIVPGTFYRGIELDLAELCIVPRR
;
A
#
# COMPACT_ATOMS: atom_id res chain seq x y z
N MET A 1 18.38 -7.79 -38.00
CA MET A 1 18.90 -7.59 -36.63
C MET A 1 18.00 -6.54 -35.97
N PRO A 2 17.13 -6.92 -35.03
CA PRO A 2 16.23 -5.97 -34.38
C PRO A 2 16.99 -5.09 -33.39
N ASP A 3 16.75 -3.79 -33.43
CA ASP A 3 17.39 -2.77 -32.59
C ASP A 3 17.28 -3.07 -31.09
N ALA A 4 18.42 -3.25 -30.44
CA ALA A 4 18.53 -3.46 -29.00
C ALA A 4 17.87 -2.34 -28.17
N ALA A 5 17.75 -1.13 -28.72
CA ALA A 5 17.06 0.00 -28.11
C ALA A 5 15.53 -0.21 -28.01
N ASN A 6 14.92 -0.95 -28.95
CA ASN A 6 13.49 -1.26 -28.92
C ASN A 6 13.16 -2.40 -27.94
N MET A 7 14.11 -3.29 -27.67
CA MET A 7 13.94 -4.38 -26.70
C MET A 7 13.97 -3.88 -25.25
N ILE A 8 14.81 -2.87 -24.95
CA ILE A 8 14.86 -2.22 -23.63
C ILE A 8 13.59 -1.42 -23.35
N ARG A 9 13.03 -0.71 -24.35
CA ARG A 9 11.74 0.01 -24.21
C ARG A 9 10.56 -0.93 -23.98
N ARG A 10 10.57 -2.13 -24.59
CA ARG A 10 9.51 -3.14 -24.42
C ARG A 10 9.54 -3.79 -23.04
N ASN A 11 10.72 -4.01 -22.47
CA ASN A 11 10.87 -4.61 -21.14
C ASN A 11 10.52 -3.66 -19.99
N VAL A 12 10.66 -2.34 -20.17
CA VAL A 12 10.26 -1.33 -19.17
C VAL A 12 8.73 -1.19 -19.07
N VAL A 13 8.00 -1.37 -20.18
CA VAL A 13 6.52 -1.37 -20.16
C VAL A 13 5.97 -2.59 -19.38
N ILE A 14 6.69 -3.72 -19.39
CA ILE A 14 6.31 -4.94 -18.65
C ILE A 14 6.56 -4.78 -17.15
N ALA A 15 7.58 -4.03 -16.72
CA ALA A 15 7.85 -3.80 -15.30
C ALA A 15 6.83 -2.85 -14.64
N ILE A 16 6.31 -1.86 -15.38
CA ILE A 16 5.22 -0.99 -14.90
C ILE A 16 3.90 -1.79 -14.87
N ALA A 17 3.70 -2.69 -15.83
CA ALA A 17 2.59 -3.64 -15.80
C ALA A 17 2.72 -4.66 -14.65
N LEU A 18 3.90 -5.08 -14.19
CA LEU A 18 3.99 -6.01 -13.05
C LEU A 18 3.74 -5.36 -11.69
N ILE A 19 3.83 -4.02 -11.59
CA ILE A 19 3.36 -3.28 -10.41
C ILE A 19 1.84 -3.00 -10.52
N PHE A 20 1.27 -2.99 -11.73
CA PHE A 20 -0.10 -2.51 -12.01
C PHE A 20 -0.87 -3.23 -13.14
N GLY A 21 -0.73 -4.55 -13.33
CA GLY A 21 -1.25 -5.23 -14.53
C GLY A 21 -1.04 -6.75 -14.47
N SER A 22 -2.08 -7.55 -14.31
CA SER A 22 -3.10 -7.75 -15.34
C SER A 22 -4.47 -8.14 -14.77
N ALA A 23 -4.65 -7.95 -13.45
CA ALA A 23 -5.93 -7.97 -12.73
C ALA A 23 -6.30 -6.55 -12.20
N ALA A 24 -5.75 -5.50 -12.81
CA ALA A 24 -5.55 -4.19 -12.20
C ALA A 24 -6.73 -3.22 -12.26
N THR A 25 -7.84 -3.55 -12.92
CA THR A 25 -8.99 -2.63 -12.98
C THR A 25 -9.75 -2.56 -11.66
N THR A 26 -9.93 -3.69 -10.96
CA THR A 26 -10.56 -3.72 -9.63
C THR A 26 -9.60 -3.35 -8.50
N ALA A 27 -8.30 -3.68 -8.63
CA ALA A 27 -7.32 -3.41 -7.57
C ALA A 27 -7.00 -1.91 -7.39
N MET A 28 -7.04 -1.11 -8.46
CA MET A 28 -6.75 0.34 -8.40
C MET A 28 -7.95 1.18 -7.94
N ALA A 29 -9.18 0.67 -8.06
CA ALA A 29 -10.37 1.32 -7.51
C ALA A 29 -10.35 1.41 -5.97
N GLN A 30 -9.48 0.62 -5.32
CA GLN A 30 -9.40 0.49 -3.88
C GLN A 30 -8.31 1.37 -3.23
N PHE A 31 -7.39 1.93 -4.03
CA PHE A 31 -6.49 2.99 -3.55
C PHE A 31 -7.25 4.32 -3.43
N PRO A 32 -6.87 5.20 -2.48
CA PRO A 32 -7.47 6.52 -2.38
C PRO A 32 -7.36 7.26 -3.72
N LEU A 33 -8.51 7.56 -4.32
CA LEU A 33 -8.55 8.33 -5.56
C LEU A 33 -8.04 9.76 -5.31
N PRO A 34 -7.36 10.39 -6.28
CA PRO A 34 -7.03 11.80 -6.23
C PRO A 34 -8.31 12.62 -5.98
N GLY A 35 -8.25 13.54 -5.01
CA GLY A 35 -9.41 14.33 -4.59
C GLY A 35 -10.40 13.60 -3.66
N SER A 36 -10.07 12.40 -3.17
CA SER A 36 -10.74 11.87 -1.97
C SER A 36 -10.39 12.72 -0.74
N THR A 37 -11.29 12.77 0.24
CA THR A 37 -11.04 13.44 1.52
C THR A 37 -10.10 12.66 2.43
N GLU A 38 -9.76 11.41 2.06
CA GLU A 38 -8.87 10.56 2.84
C GLU A 38 -7.43 11.03 2.71
N GLN A 39 -6.86 11.44 3.84
CA GLN A 39 -5.46 11.81 3.94
C GLN A 39 -4.59 10.57 4.20
N PRO A 40 -3.37 10.47 3.62
CA PRO A 40 -2.50 9.32 3.79
C PRO A 40 -2.22 8.95 5.25
N ALA A 41 -1.84 9.92 6.09
CA ALA A 41 -1.43 9.62 7.47
C ALA A 41 -2.56 9.03 8.34
N PRO A 42 -3.78 9.60 8.39
CA PRO A 42 -4.91 8.96 9.07
C PRO A 42 -5.24 7.57 8.53
N LEU A 43 -5.23 7.40 7.21
CA LEU A 43 -5.57 6.13 6.56
C LEU A 43 -4.54 5.03 6.90
N VAL A 44 -3.26 5.35 6.85
CA VAL A 44 -2.19 4.41 7.24
C VAL A 44 -2.34 4.02 8.71
N ARG A 45 -2.58 4.97 9.62
CA ARG A 45 -2.81 4.66 11.04
C ARG A 45 -4.01 3.74 11.25
N GLU A 46 -5.10 3.99 10.54
CA GLU A 46 -6.28 3.11 10.60
C GLU A 46 -5.95 1.70 10.09
N ALA A 47 -5.18 1.58 9.00
CA ALA A 47 -4.74 0.30 8.48
C ALA A 47 -3.92 -0.47 9.52
N PHE A 48 -2.94 0.17 10.16
CA PHE A 48 -2.16 -0.43 11.26
C PHE A 48 -3.03 -0.79 12.48
N ALA A 49 -4.08 -0.02 12.76
CA ALA A 49 -5.03 -0.31 13.83
C ALA A 49 -6.00 -1.47 13.52
N SER A 50 -6.10 -1.94 12.27
CA SER A 50 -6.95 -3.07 11.88
C SER A 50 -6.48 -4.41 12.47
N PRO A 51 -7.33 -5.45 12.52
CA PRO A 51 -6.90 -6.78 12.98
C PRO A 51 -5.67 -7.32 12.24
N TYR A 52 -5.63 -7.17 10.92
CA TYR A 52 -4.50 -7.59 10.10
C TYR A 52 -3.25 -6.73 10.35
N GLY A 53 -3.41 -5.41 10.48
CA GLY A 53 -2.32 -4.50 10.84
C GLY A 53 -1.66 -4.87 12.17
N ARG A 54 -2.46 -5.20 13.20
CA ARG A 54 -1.94 -5.64 14.50
C ARG A 54 -1.18 -6.96 14.41
N ALA A 55 -1.62 -7.91 13.57
CA ALA A 55 -0.90 -9.16 13.35
C ALA A 55 0.47 -8.92 12.69
N LEU A 56 0.53 -8.05 11.68
CA LEU A 56 1.79 -7.65 11.03
C LEU A 56 2.73 -6.91 11.99
N ILE A 57 2.22 -6.08 12.89
CA ILE A 57 3.03 -5.41 13.92
C ILE A 57 3.57 -6.40 14.96
N ALA A 58 2.79 -7.40 15.35
CA ALA A 58 3.27 -8.45 16.24
C ALA A 58 4.40 -9.27 15.58
N GLU A 59 4.27 -9.57 14.29
CA GLU A 59 5.34 -10.19 13.50
C GLU A 59 6.58 -9.31 13.41
N LEU A 60 6.42 -8.03 13.06
CA LEU A 60 7.52 -7.06 13.05
C LEU A 60 8.25 -7.02 14.40
N GLY A 61 7.51 -7.02 15.51
CA GLY A 61 8.09 -7.10 16.85
C GLY A 61 8.92 -8.36 17.07
N THR A 62 8.46 -9.51 16.58
CA THR A 62 9.21 -10.78 16.65
C THR A 62 10.50 -10.72 15.84
N VAL A 63 10.41 -10.21 14.61
CA VAL A 63 11.56 -10.03 13.71
C VAL A 63 12.59 -9.07 14.32
N LEU A 64 12.16 -7.91 14.81
CA LEU A 64 13.06 -6.92 15.41
C LEU A 64 13.79 -7.47 16.64
N ARG A 65 13.11 -8.21 17.51
CA ARG A 65 13.76 -8.83 18.69
C ARG A 65 14.79 -9.89 18.29
N THR A 66 14.57 -10.56 17.17
CA THR A 66 15.47 -11.62 16.66
C THR A 66 16.70 -11.05 16.00
N ASP A 67 16.53 -9.98 15.20
CA ASP A 67 17.58 -9.49 14.31
C ASP A 67 18.36 -8.29 14.83
N ALA A 68 17.84 -7.56 15.82
CA ALA A 68 18.52 -6.43 16.43
C ALA A 68 19.82 -6.87 17.13
N ASP A 69 20.87 -6.06 16.99
CA ASP A 69 22.16 -6.30 17.64
C ASP A 69 22.03 -6.12 19.17
N PRO A 70 22.23 -7.18 19.98
CA PRO A 70 22.03 -7.11 21.43
C PRO A 70 23.04 -6.21 22.14
N VAL A 71 24.26 -6.04 21.60
CA VAL A 71 25.27 -5.12 22.16
C VAL A 71 24.84 -3.68 21.92
N CYS A 72 24.29 -3.40 20.73
CA CYS A 72 23.71 -2.09 20.43
C CYS A 72 22.48 -1.80 21.31
N LEU A 73 21.58 -2.76 21.49
CA LEU A 73 20.39 -2.58 22.34
C LEU A 73 20.79 -2.23 23.78
N ASN A 74 21.77 -2.97 24.33
CA ASN A 74 22.29 -2.74 25.66
C ASN A 74 22.96 -1.36 25.77
N SER A 75 23.76 -0.94 24.78
CA SER A 75 24.44 0.36 24.81
C SER A 75 23.47 1.55 24.66
N LYS A 76 22.39 1.38 23.91
CA LYS A 76 21.32 2.39 23.77
C LYS A 76 20.27 2.31 24.89
N GLY A 77 20.34 1.33 25.79
CA GLY A 77 19.35 1.12 26.85
C GLY A 77 17.94 0.82 26.33
N ILE A 78 17.83 0.16 25.17
CA ILE A 78 16.55 -0.21 24.55
C ILE A 78 16.15 -1.58 25.04
N ALA A 79 15.01 -1.66 25.73
CA ALA A 79 14.44 -2.93 26.16
C ALA A 79 13.69 -3.64 25.03
N PHE A 80 13.64 -4.98 25.06
CA PHE A 80 13.02 -5.79 24.00
C PHE A 80 11.52 -5.53 23.81
N ASP A 81 10.81 -5.12 24.85
CA ASP A 81 9.40 -4.74 24.81
C ASP A 81 9.18 -3.39 24.11
N GLN A 82 10.21 -2.54 24.03
CA GLN A 82 10.16 -1.26 23.31
C GLN A 82 10.34 -1.40 21.80
N LEU A 83 10.86 -2.53 21.30
CA LEU A 83 11.17 -2.69 19.87
C LEU A 83 9.91 -2.68 19.00
N GLN A 84 8.85 -3.38 19.42
CA GLN A 84 7.60 -3.44 18.67
C GLN A 84 6.94 -2.05 18.51
N PRO A 85 6.64 -1.28 19.58
CA PRO A 85 6.01 0.04 19.42
C PRO A 85 6.90 1.05 18.66
N ARG A 86 8.23 0.96 18.79
CA ARG A 86 9.14 1.79 17.99
C ARG A 86 9.14 1.39 16.52
N GLY A 87 9.12 0.09 16.22
CA GLY A 87 9.00 -0.44 14.86
C GLY A 87 7.68 -0.05 14.19
N GLU A 88 6.57 -0.12 14.94
CA GLU A 88 5.26 0.36 14.49
C GLU A 88 5.29 1.85 14.13
N ALA A 89 5.78 2.70 15.04
CA ALA A 89 5.89 4.14 14.77
C ALA A 89 6.75 4.45 13.53
N LEU A 90 7.85 3.70 13.35
CA LEU A 90 8.71 3.81 12.19
C LEU A 90 7.96 3.41 10.91
N LEU A 91 7.28 2.27 10.87
CA LEU A 91 6.55 1.87 9.66
C LEU A 91 5.32 2.72 9.37
N ILE A 92 4.66 3.30 10.38
CA ILE A 92 3.60 4.29 10.15
C ILE A 92 4.19 5.54 9.48
N LYS A 93 5.31 6.07 9.98
CA LYS A 93 6.01 7.23 9.41
C LYS A 93 6.40 6.97 7.95
N TRP A 94 7.07 5.86 7.69
CA TRP A 94 7.57 5.54 6.35
C TRP A 94 6.48 5.05 5.39
N GLY A 95 5.49 4.30 5.88
CA GLY A 95 4.32 3.89 5.11
C GLY A 95 3.45 5.08 4.69
N THR A 96 3.32 6.10 5.55
CA THR A 96 2.71 7.39 5.20
C THR A 96 3.47 8.05 4.05
N ARG A 97 4.79 8.20 4.19
CA ARG A 97 5.64 8.77 3.14
C ARG A 97 5.57 7.98 1.83
N ALA A 98 5.54 6.65 1.89
CA ALA A 98 5.43 5.80 0.72
C ALA A 98 4.09 6.03 0.00
N THR A 99 2.98 6.09 0.76
CA THR A 99 1.65 6.38 0.24
C THR A 99 1.58 7.78 -0.39
N GLU A 100 2.12 8.80 0.27
CA GLU A 100 2.23 10.16 -0.29
C GLU A 100 3.05 10.18 -1.58
N THR A 101 4.15 9.42 -1.63
CA THR A 101 4.99 9.30 -2.83
C THR A 101 4.19 8.69 -3.98
N VAL A 102 3.44 7.61 -3.76
CA VAL A 102 2.57 7.01 -4.79
C VAL A 102 1.53 8.04 -5.27
N MET A 103 0.88 8.75 -4.36
CA MET A 103 -0.12 9.76 -4.71
C MET A 103 0.47 10.92 -5.51
N SER A 104 1.72 11.33 -5.22
CA SER A 104 2.41 12.39 -5.96
C SER A 104 2.72 12.03 -7.42
N LEU A 105 2.64 10.76 -7.80
CA LEU A 105 2.84 10.33 -9.18
C LEU A 105 1.68 10.72 -10.09
N VAL A 106 0.52 11.05 -9.53
CA VAL A 106 -0.65 11.44 -10.30
C VAL A 106 -0.60 12.95 -10.60
N ASP A 107 -0.58 13.30 -11.88
CA ASP A 107 -0.75 14.68 -12.31
C ASP A 107 -2.22 15.10 -12.09
N LEU A 108 -2.48 15.83 -11.01
CA LEU A 108 -3.84 16.19 -10.61
C LEU A 108 -4.59 16.97 -11.69
N LYS A 109 -3.90 17.85 -12.42
CA LYS A 109 -4.51 18.64 -13.50
C LYS A 109 -4.96 17.76 -14.66
N THR A 110 -4.14 16.76 -15.02
CA THR A 110 -4.45 15.78 -16.06
C THR A 110 -5.58 14.86 -15.61
N TYR A 111 -5.57 14.44 -14.35
CA TYR A 111 -6.65 13.67 -13.75
C TYR A 111 -7.99 14.43 -13.81
N GLU A 112 -8.05 15.66 -13.29
CA GLU A 112 -9.27 16.48 -13.27
C GLU A 112 -9.79 16.78 -14.67
N LYS A 113 -8.88 17.00 -15.64
CA LYS A 113 -9.25 17.16 -17.05
C LYS A 113 -9.89 15.90 -17.63
N ASN A 114 -9.37 14.73 -17.29
CA ASN A 114 -9.84 13.44 -17.80
C ASN A 114 -11.04 12.88 -17.03
N PHE A 115 -11.30 13.38 -15.82
CA PHE A 115 -12.42 12.99 -14.98
C PHE A 115 -13.14 14.22 -14.38
N PRO A 116 -14.00 14.89 -15.17
CA PRO A 116 -14.73 16.07 -14.71
C PRO A 116 -15.86 15.75 -13.71
N ALA A 117 -16.21 14.47 -13.52
CA ALA A 117 -17.29 14.02 -12.65
C ALA A 117 -16.90 13.85 -11.17
N GLY A 118 -15.76 14.42 -10.74
CA GLY A 118 -15.26 14.31 -9.36
C GLY A 118 -16.25 14.80 -8.30
N ALA A 119 -16.94 15.91 -8.55
CA ALA A 119 -17.96 16.43 -7.62
C ALA A 119 -19.17 15.50 -7.49
N GLU A 120 -19.60 14.87 -8.58
CA GLU A 120 -20.70 13.90 -8.56
C GLU A 120 -20.31 12.65 -7.78
N LEU A 121 -19.13 12.09 -8.06
CA LEU A 121 -18.61 10.92 -7.34
C LEU A 121 -18.51 11.20 -5.83
N ASN A 122 -17.98 12.36 -5.44
CA ASN A 122 -17.90 12.76 -4.03
C ASN A 122 -19.30 12.94 -3.41
N GLY A 123 -20.26 13.51 -4.13
CA GLY A 123 -21.65 13.61 -3.65
C GLY A 123 -22.33 12.25 -3.46
N LEU A 124 -22.01 11.26 -4.31
CA LEU A 124 -22.54 9.89 -4.17
C LEU A 124 -21.98 9.17 -2.94
N ARG A 125 -20.72 9.42 -2.56
CA ARG A 125 -20.11 8.86 -1.33
C ARG A 125 -20.88 9.23 -0.06
N GLU A 126 -21.59 10.35 -0.07
CA GLU A 126 -22.37 10.79 1.08
C GLU A 126 -23.73 10.09 1.20
N ARG A 127 -24.16 9.30 0.21
CA ARG A 127 -25.43 8.58 0.22
C ARG A 127 -25.37 7.38 1.18
N PRO A 128 -26.41 7.13 2.00
CA PRO A 128 -26.38 6.06 3.00
C PRO A 128 -26.05 4.67 2.44
N GLU A 129 -26.61 4.31 1.28
CA GLU A 129 -26.35 3.02 0.64
C GLU A 129 -24.88 2.89 0.18
N ILE A 130 -24.30 3.97 -0.33
CA ILE A 130 -22.90 3.98 -0.79
C ILE A 130 -21.95 3.96 0.42
N LYS A 131 -22.30 4.63 1.52
CA LYS A 131 -21.54 4.51 2.78
C LYS A 131 -21.49 3.06 3.27
N ARG A 132 -22.64 2.35 3.25
CA ARG A 132 -22.69 0.94 3.62
C ARG A 132 -21.82 0.07 2.71
N TYR A 133 -21.85 0.32 1.40
CA TYR A 133 -20.96 -0.35 0.45
C TYR A 133 -19.48 -0.09 0.78
N LEU A 134 -19.11 1.17 1.02
CA LEU A 134 -17.75 1.57 1.38
C LEU A 134 -17.27 0.97 2.70
N ASP A 135 -18.15 0.83 3.69
CA ASP A 135 -17.87 0.18 4.96
C ASP A 135 -17.56 -1.32 4.78
N ILE A 136 -18.28 -1.99 3.88
CA ILE A 136 -18.04 -3.40 3.51
C ILE A 136 -16.69 -3.56 2.81
N GLU A 137 -16.33 -2.63 1.91
CA GLU A 137 -15.02 -2.67 1.23
C GLU A 137 -13.85 -2.26 2.13
N ARG A 138 -14.09 -1.58 3.26
CA ARG A 138 -13.04 -0.96 4.07
C ARG A 138 -11.94 -1.94 4.49
N PRO A 139 -12.23 -3.16 4.99
CA PRO A 139 -11.19 -4.10 5.38
C PRO A 139 -10.24 -4.49 4.23
N LEU A 140 -10.79 -4.68 3.01
CA LEU A 140 -9.99 -4.98 1.81
C LEU A 140 -9.04 -3.83 1.48
N ARG A 141 -9.55 -2.60 1.53
CA ARG A 141 -8.75 -1.40 1.27
C ARG A 141 -7.61 -1.24 2.27
N LEU A 142 -7.88 -1.43 3.57
CA LEU A 142 -6.85 -1.35 4.61
C LEU A 142 -5.79 -2.44 4.44
N ALA A 143 -6.20 -3.66 4.08
CA ALA A 143 -5.28 -4.77 3.83
C ALA A 143 -4.32 -4.46 2.67
N LYS A 144 -4.83 -3.94 1.55
CA LYS A 144 -3.98 -3.54 0.40
C LYS A 144 -2.95 -2.48 0.74
N ILE A 145 -3.28 -1.54 1.62
CA ILE A 145 -2.34 -0.53 2.09
C ILE A 145 -1.22 -1.18 2.92
N LEU A 146 -1.58 -2.10 3.82
CA LEU A 146 -0.61 -2.85 4.62
C LEU A 146 0.29 -3.72 3.74
N ASP A 147 -0.29 -4.47 2.80
CA ASP A 147 0.46 -5.32 1.87
C ASP A 147 1.45 -4.48 1.06
N PHE A 148 1.01 -3.35 0.51
CA PHE A 148 1.91 -2.41 -0.15
C PHE A 148 3.05 -1.95 0.76
N ILE A 149 2.74 -1.49 1.98
CA ILE A 149 3.73 -0.95 2.92
C ILE A 149 4.77 -2.02 3.28
N PHE A 150 4.34 -3.21 3.68
CA PHE A 150 5.23 -4.27 4.14
C PHE A 150 6.00 -4.93 3.00
N GLU A 151 5.39 -5.15 1.83
CA GLU A 151 6.10 -5.68 0.67
C GLU A 151 7.19 -4.71 0.19
N GLN A 152 6.89 -3.40 0.14
CA GLN A 152 7.91 -2.42 -0.23
C GLN A 152 9.02 -2.33 0.84
N PHE A 153 8.70 -2.50 2.11
CA PHE A 153 9.68 -2.54 3.20
C PHE A 153 10.62 -3.75 3.07
N ASP A 154 10.06 -4.96 2.95
CA ASP A 154 10.84 -6.19 2.79
C ASP A 154 11.72 -6.15 1.54
N ARG A 155 11.15 -5.68 0.43
CA ARG A 155 11.89 -5.53 -0.82
C ARG A 155 13.02 -4.52 -0.70
N TYR A 156 12.80 -3.41 0.02
CA TYR A 156 13.87 -2.44 0.30
C TYR A 156 15.00 -3.07 1.11
N ASN A 157 14.66 -3.78 2.18
CA ASN A 157 15.64 -4.46 3.05
C ASN A 157 16.44 -5.51 2.28
N LEU A 158 15.78 -6.28 1.42
CA LEU A 158 16.43 -7.24 0.53
C LEU A 158 17.42 -6.57 -0.41
N LEU A 159 16.99 -5.51 -1.13
CA LEU A 159 17.83 -4.81 -2.11
C LEU A 159 19.03 -4.11 -1.48
N ASN A 160 18.85 -3.55 -0.28
CA ASN A 160 19.91 -2.84 0.45
C ASN A 160 20.67 -3.74 1.43
N ARG A 161 20.43 -5.06 1.39
CA ARG A 161 21.05 -6.06 2.26
C ARG A 161 20.96 -5.70 3.75
N ILE A 162 19.83 -5.16 4.20
CA ILE A 162 19.61 -4.88 5.62
C ILE A 162 19.36 -6.20 6.35
N LYS A 163 19.99 -6.40 7.51
CA LYS A 163 19.86 -7.64 8.30
C LYS A 163 18.56 -7.62 9.10
N ILE A 164 17.45 -7.86 8.41
CA ILE A 164 16.14 -8.06 9.01
C ILE A 164 15.38 -9.11 8.18
N ALA A 165 14.69 -10.02 8.84
CA ALA A 165 13.82 -11.01 8.22
C ALA A 165 12.60 -10.34 7.58
N PRO A 166 12.03 -10.90 6.51
CA PRO A 166 10.81 -10.37 5.90
C PRO A 166 9.61 -10.49 6.86
N VAL A 167 8.71 -9.50 6.82
CA VAL A 167 7.50 -9.44 7.65
C VAL A 167 6.23 -9.67 6.83
N SER A 168 6.19 -9.22 5.57
CA SER A 168 5.03 -9.41 4.70
C SER A 168 4.68 -10.90 4.56
N PRO A 169 3.40 -11.28 4.45
CA PRO A 169 3.04 -12.69 4.33
C PRO A 169 3.67 -13.34 3.10
N ALA A 170 3.71 -12.62 1.98
CA ALA A 170 4.28 -13.10 0.72
C ALA A 170 5.78 -13.43 0.81
N ALA A 171 6.55 -12.68 1.61
CA ALA A 171 8.00 -12.89 1.74
C ALA A 171 8.39 -13.74 2.97
N SER A 172 7.61 -13.69 4.05
CA SER A 172 7.85 -14.48 5.27
C SER A 172 7.39 -15.94 5.15
N GLY A 173 6.43 -16.23 4.27
CA GLY A 173 5.85 -17.57 4.12
C GLY A 173 5.03 -18.03 5.34
N LYS A 174 4.58 -17.09 6.19
CA LYS A 174 3.80 -17.40 7.39
C LYS A 174 2.31 -17.46 7.08
N ASP A 175 1.78 -18.67 7.00
CA ASP A 175 0.36 -18.93 6.71
C ASP A 175 -0.60 -18.27 7.72
N ASP A 176 -0.20 -18.10 8.98
CA ASP A 176 -1.02 -17.43 9.99
C ASP A 176 -1.29 -15.95 9.63
N LEU A 177 -0.32 -15.28 9.01
CA LEU A 177 -0.48 -13.90 8.56
C LEU A 177 -1.35 -13.84 7.30
N LEU A 178 -1.19 -14.79 6.37
CA LEU A 178 -2.06 -14.93 5.20
C LEU A 178 -3.52 -15.11 5.63
N ARG A 179 -3.78 -16.00 6.59
CA ARG A 179 -5.14 -16.27 7.12
C ARG A 179 -5.77 -15.08 7.84
N THR A 180 -4.97 -14.13 8.31
CA THR A 180 -5.46 -12.91 8.96
C THR A 180 -5.73 -11.78 7.95
N ASN A 181 -5.21 -11.90 6.72
CA ASN A 181 -5.52 -10.96 5.64
C ASN A 181 -7.01 -11.13 5.26
N PRO A 182 -7.84 -10.08 5.37
CA PRO A 182 -9.27 -10.20 5.12
C PRO A 182 -9.62 -10.43 3.65
N THR A 183 -8.65 -10.33 2.72
CA THR A 183 -8.89 -10.38 1.27
C THR A 183 -9.78 -11.54 0.86
N GLU A 184 -9.39 -12.79 1.13
CA GLU A 184 -10.22 -13.95 0.77
C GLU A 184 -11.60 -13.94 1.47
N SER A 185 -11.64 -13.61 2.77
CA SER A 185 -12.88 -13.66 3.56
C SER A 185 -13.86 -12.52 3.27
N ALA A 186 -13.40 -11.42 2.66
CA ALA A 186 -14.18 -10.21 2.46
C ALA A 186 -14.38 -9.89 0.98
N GLU A 187 -13.84 -10.67 0.05
CA GLU A 187 -14.02 -10.49 -1.40
C GLU A 187 -15.47 -10.71 -1.86
N GLU A 188 -16.19 -11.67 -1.27
CA GLU A 188 -17.58 -11.98 -1.64
C GLU A 188 -18.58 -10.90 -1.19
N ALA A 189 -18.33 -10.25 -0.05
CA ALA A 189 -19.30 -9.36 0.58
C ALA A 189 -19.65 -8.09 -0.26
N PRO A 190 -18.70 -7.39 -0.90
CA PRO A 190 -19.01 -6.34 -1.85
C PRO A 190 -19.83 -6.83 -3.05
N GLU A 191 -19.49 -8.00 -3.60
CA GLU A 191 -20.19 -8.57 -4.76
C GLU A 191 -21.64 -8.92 -4.41
N ASP A 192 -21.86 -9.56 -3.26
CA ASP A 192 -23.18 -9.86 -2.72
C ASP A 192 -23.99 -8.59 -2.45
N PHE A 193 -23.36 -7.56 -1.90
CA PHE A 193 -24.02 -6.27 -1.69
C PHE A 193 -24.47 -5.67 -3.01
N ILE A 194 -23.60 -5.65 -4.02
CA ILE A 194 -23.94 -5.16 -5.37
C ILE A 194 -25.07 -5.97 -5.96
N ALA A 195 -25.02 -7.31 -5.89
CA ALA A 195 -26.04 -8.20 -6.45
C ALA A 195 -27.42 -7.97 -5.82
N THR A 196 -27.46 -7.70 -4.52
CA THR A 196 -28.71 -7.49 -3.76
C THR A 196 -29.21 -6.04 -3.75
N HIS A 197 -28.34 -5.05 -4.00
CA HIS A 197 -28.66 -3.62 -3.94
C HIS A 197 -28.49 -2.96 -5.32
N GLN A 198 -29.50 -3.10 -6.19
CA GLN A 198 -29.41 -2.70 -7.60
C GLN A 198 -29.83 -1.24 -7.89
N SER A 199 -29.64 -0.34 -6.92
CA SER A 199 -30.10 1.06 -7.04
C SER A 199 -29.38 1.81 -8.16
N ALA A 200 -30.06 2.80 -8.75
CA ALA A 200 -29.46 3.66 -9.77
C ALA A 200 -28.25 4.46 -9.23
N GLN A 201 -28.27 4.79 -7.94
CA GLN A 201 -27.19 5.53 -7.28
C GLN A 201 -25.95 4.66 -7.10
N LEU A 202 -26.11 3.41 -6.64
CA LEU A 202 -24.99 2.48 -6.52
C LEU A 202 -24.37 2.18 -7.88
N LYS A 203 -25.19 1.90 -8.90
CA LYS A 203 -24.72 1.68 -10.28
C LYS A 203 -23.93 2.88 -10.81
N ARG A 204 -24.44 4.09 -10.58
CA ARG A 204 -23.75 5.32 -10.99
C ARG A 204 -22.44 5.51 -10.25
N TYR A 205 -22.43 5.24 -8.94
CA TYR A 205 -21.23 5.31 -8.12
C TYR A 205 -20.15 4.36 -8.63
N LEU A 206 -20.46 3.08 -8.85
CA LEU A 206 -19.52 2.09 -9.36
C LEU A 206 -18.96 2.48 -10.74
N ALA A 207 -19.82 2.91 -11.65
CA ALA A 207 -19.40 3.35 -12.98
C ALA A 207 -18.47 4.58 -12.94
N LEU A 208 -18.73 5.54 -12.04
CA LEU A 208 -17.86 6.70 -11.85
C LEU A 208 -16.55 6.34 -11.15
N SER A 209 -16.56 5.42 -10.19
CA SER A 209 -15.36 4.91 -9.53
C SER A 209 -14.42 4.23 -10.53
N GLU A 210 -14.95 3.43 -11.46
CA GLU A 210 -14.18 2.80 -12.54
C GLU A 210 -13.56 3.85 -13.49
N GLN A 211 -14.34 4.85 -13.90
CA GLN A 211 -13.84 5.95 -14.73
C GLN A 211 -12.76 6.77 -14.02
N ALA A 212 -12.94 7.04 -12.72
CA ALA A 212 -11.96 7.74 -11.90
C ALA A 212 -10.66 6.94 -11.78
N ALA A 213 -10.75 5.63 -11.53
CA ALA A 213 -9.57 4.76 -11.49
C ALA A 213 -8.82 4.75 -12.83
N ALA A 214 -9.53 4.64 -13.95
CA ALA A 214 -8.94 4.72 -15.29
C ALA A 214 -8.27 6.08 -15.56
N ALA A 215 -8.92 7.19 -15.17
CA ALA A 215 -8.35 8.52 -15.30
C ALA A 215 -7.12 8.72 -14.43
N MET A 216 -7.11 8.17 -13.20
CA MET A 216 -5.95 8.20 -12.30
C MET A 216 -4.76 7.49 -12.95
N VAL A 217 -4.95 6.27 -13.45
CA VAL A 217 -3.91 5.51 -14.16
C VAL A 217 -3.39 6.28 -15.38
N GLY A 218 -4.29 6.89 -16.16
CA GLY A 218 -3.92 7.71 -17.31
C GLY A 218 -3.17 9.00 -16.95
N ALA A 219 -3.32 9.48 -15.71
CA ALA A 219 -2.66 10.68 -15.19
C ALA A 219 -1.36 10.40 -14.43
N VAL A 220 -0.96 9.13 -14.28
CA VAL A 220 0.35 8.79 -13.69
C VAL A 220 1.48 9.30 -14.60
N SER A 221 2.36 10.13 -14.06
CA SER A 221 3.57 10.57 -14.78
C SER A 221 4.51 9.39 -14.99
N LYS A 222 4.65 8.94 -16.23
CA LYS A 222 5.54 7.83 -16.60
C LYS A 222 6.99 8.15 -16.27
N GLU A 223 7.42 9.39 -16.50
CA GLU A 223 8.76 9.87 -16.23
C GLU A 223 9.10 9.81 -14.74
N GLN A 224 8.15 10.17 -13.87
CA GLN A 224 8.31 10.06 -12.42
C GLN A 224 8.20 8.61 -11.95
N ALA A 225 7.24 7.85 -12.48
CA ALA A 225 7.05 6.44 -12.11
C ALA A 225 8.30 5.59 -12.41
N ILE A 226 8.99 5.82 -13.54
CA ILE A 226 10.26 5.12 -13.86
C ILE A 226 11.35 5.43 -12.83
N ARG A 227 11.31 6.60 -12.18
CA ARG A 227 12.28 6.97 -11.13
C ARG A 227 11.93 6.35 -9.78
N ILE A 228 10.66 5.96 -9.56
CA ILE A 228 10.21 5.23 -8.38
C ILE A 228 10.42 3.73 -8.63
N VAL A 229 11.62 3.28 -8.31
CA VAL A 229 11.97 1.84 -8.28
C VAL A 229 11.72 1.30 -6.88
N PRO A 230 11.57 -0.02 -6.69
CA PRO A 230 11.27 -0.56 -5.36
C PRO A 230 12.19 -0.11 -4.21
N GLY A 231 13.43 0.26 -4.51
CA GLY A 231 14.38 0.84 -3.57
C GLY A 231 14.19 2.33 -3.24
N THR A 232 13.10 3.00 -3.63
CA THR A 232 12.94 4.46 -3.39
C THR A 232 12.02 4.81 -2.25
N PHE A 233 10.96 4.04 -2.00
CA PHE A 233 9.93 4.37 -0.99
C PHE A 233 10.52 4.52 0.41
N TYR A 234 11.49 3.68 0.73
CA TYR A 234 12.15 3.62 2.02
C TYR A 234 13.57 4.20 2.01
N ARG A 235 13.93 4.97 0.97
CA ARG A 235 15.27 5.57 0.91
C ARG A 235 15.55 6.47 2.11
N GLY A 236 16.54 6.10 2.91
CA GLY A 236 16.93 6.78 4.14
C GLY A 236 16.39 6.13 5.42
N ILE A 237 15.62 5.04 5.32
CA ILE A 237 15.11 4.30 6.48
C ILE A 237 16.25 3.70 7.33
N GLU A 238 17.44 3.53 6.77
CA GLU A 238 18.60 2.93 7.43
C GLU A 238 18.97 3.64 8.73
N LEU A 239 18.83 4.96 8.77
CA LEU A 239 19.13 5.75 9.97
C LEU A 239 18.13 5.44 11.08
N ASP A 240 16.83 5.36 10.75
CA ASP A 240 15.80 5.02 11.72
C ASP A 240 15.89 3.55 12.16
N LEU A 241 16.28 2.63 11.26
CA LEU A 241 16.51 1.22 11.60
C LEU A 241 17.76 1.02 12.47
N ALA A 242 18.82 1.81 12.25
CA ALA A 242 19.99 1.80 13.12
C ALA A 242 19.66 2.25 14.54
N GLU A 243 18.69 3.14 14.72
CA GLU A 243 18.16 3.49 16.04
C GLU A 243 17.41 2.34 16.73
N LEU A 244 16.98 1.33 15.96
CA LEU A 244 16.45 0.06 16.46
C LEU A 244 17.49 -1.07 16.47
N CYS A 245 18.76 -0.73 16.31
CA CYS A 245 19.87 -1.68 16.27
C CYS A 245 19.79 -2.73 15.14
N ILE A 246 19.09 -2.39 14.06
CA ILE A 246 19.07 -3.15 12.82
C ILE A 246 20.14 -2.58 11.88
N VAL A 247 21.06 -3.43 11.43
CA VAL A 247 22.26 -3.02 10.68
C VAL A 247 22.34 -3.70 9.30
N PRO A 248 23.11 -3.15 8.35
CA PRO A 248 23.40 -3.84 7.09
C PRO A 248 24.08 -5.20 7.31
N ARG A 249 23.75 -6.19 6.46
CA ARG A 249 24.50 -7.45 6.33
C ARG A 249 25.87 -7.11 5.75
N ARG A 250 26.92 -7.48 6.49
CA ARG A 250 28.31 -7.42 6.02
C ARG A 250 28.55 -8.48 4.94
#